data_AF-A0A960E4N6-F1
#
_entry.id   AF-A0A960E4N6-F1
#
_cell.length_a   1.000
_cell.length_b   1.000
_cell.length_c   1.000
_cell.angle_alpha   90.00
_cell.angle_beta   90.00
_cell.angle_gamma   90.00
#
_symmetry.space_group_name_H-M   'P 1'
#
loop_
_entity.id
_entity.type
_entity.pdbx_description
1 polymer ?
#
loop_
_entity_poly.entity_id
_entity_poly.type
_entity_poly.pdbx_seq_one_letter_code
_entity_poly.pdbx_strand_id
1 'polypeptide(L)' 'FVANSLNRIIDRSIQVHGALGYSTDTPLAHMYQQARWARFADGADEVHQMRIAQRTIDAYRDEASTRRATGDLPI' A
#
# COMPACT_ATOMS: atom_id res chain seq x y z
N PHE A 1 1.07 1.93 1.83
CA PHE A 1 -0.10 2.76 1.46
C PHE A 1 -0.35 2.77 -0.05
N VAL A 2 0.63 3.18 -0.87
CA VAL A 2 0.46 3.33 -2.34
C VAL A 2 0.09 2.01 -3.04
N ALA A 3 0.84 0.93 -2.82
CA ALA A 3 0.57 -0.37 -3.45
C ALA A 3 -0.84 -0.91 -3.13
N ASN A 4 -1.30 -0.76 -1.89
CA ASN A 4 -2.65 -1.14 -1.48
C ASN A 4 -3.73 -0.25 -2.14
N SER A 5 -3.46 1.04 -2.33
CA SER A 5 -4.38 1.94 -3.03
C SER A 5 -4.48 1.60 -4.52
N LEU A 6 -3.34 1.33 -5.18
CA LEU A 6 -3.28 0.87 -6.56
C LEU A 6 -4.13 -0.39 -6.76
N ASN A 7 -3.94 -1.40 -5.90
CA ASN A 7 -4.68 -2.64 -5.97
C ASN A 7 -6.21 -2.40 -5.87
N ARG A 8 -6.67 -1.62 -4.88
CA ARG A 8 -8.09 -1.28 -4.71
C ARG A 8 -8.70 -0.54 -5.91
N ILE A 9 -7.95 0.37 -6.53
CA ILE A 9 -8.41 1.14 -7.69
C ILE A 9 -8.57 0.22 -8.89
N ILE A 10 -7.61 -0.67 -9.14
CA ILE A 10 -7.66 -1.60 -10.27
C ILE A 10 -8.77 -2.63 -10.06
N ASP A 11 -8.89 -3.19 -8.86
CA ASP A 11 -9.97 -4.12 -8.52
C ASP A 11 -11.35 -3.52 -8.78
N ARG A 12 -11.58 -2.28 -8.35
CA ARG A 12 -12.83 -1.56 -8.64
C ARG A 12 -13.02 -1.29 -10.13
N SER A 13 -11.95 -1.02 -10.86
CA SER A 13 -11.98 -0.82 -12.31
C SER A 13 -12.39 -2.11 -13.04
N ILE A 14 -11.83 -3.26 -12.65
CA ILE A 14 -12.21 -4.58 -13.15
C ILE A 14 -13.70 -4.82 -12.91
N GLN A 15 -14.16 -4.59 -11.68
CA GLN A 15 -15.56 -4.82 -11.30
C GLN A 15 -16.54 -4.00 -12.15
N VAL A 16 -16.22 -2.73 -12.47
CA VAL A 16 -17.05 -1.86 -13.32
C VAL A 16 -17.10 -2.34 -14.77
N HIS A 17 -16.03 -2.97 -15.27
CA HIS A 17 -15.97 -3.51 -16.64
C HIS A 17 -16.60 -4.90 -16.78
N GLY A 18 -17.00 -5.56 -15.68
CA GLY A 18 -17.57 -6.90 -15.72
C GLY A 18 -16.59 -7.93 -16.31
N ALA A 19 -17.09 -8.83 -17.16
CA ALA A 19 -16.26 -9.89 -17.77
C ALA A 19 -15.08 -9.33 -18.59
N LEU A 20 -15.25 -8.16 -19.23
CA LEU A 20 -14.20 -7.47 -19.97
C LEU A 20 -13.04 -7.00 -19.06
N GLY A 21 -13.32 -6.77 -17.77
CA GLY A 21 -12.32 -6.31 -16.81
C GLY A 21 -11.26 -7.36 -16.46
N TYR A 22 -11.60 -8.65 -16.51
CA TYR A 22 -10.63 -9.73 -16.26
C TYR A 22 -10.13 -10.39 -17.55
N SER A 23 -10.66 -10.01 -18.72
CA SER A 23 -10.19 -10.52 -20.01
C SER A 23 -8.82 -9.95 -20.39
N THR A 24 -8.22 -10.51 -21.44
CA THR A 24 -6.98 -10.00 -22.04
C THR A 24 -7.21 -8.85 -23.03
N ASP A 25 -8.45 -8.43 -23.24
CA ASP A 25 -8.82 -7.37 -24.19
C ASP A 25 -8.64 -5.97 -23.58
N THR A 26 -8.43 -5.90 -22.26
CA THR A 26 -8.08 -4.68 -21.54
C THR A 26 -6.77 -4.87 -20.78
N PRO A 27 -6.05 -3.79 -20.43
CA PRO A 27 -4.83 -3.92 -19.63
C PRO A 27 -5.10 -4.29 -18.16
N LEU A 28 -6.37 -4.26 -17.71
CA LEU A 28 -6.73 -4.32 -16.29
C LEU A 28 -6.29 -5.63 -15.61
N ALA A 29 -6.40 -6.77 -16.30
CA ALA A 29 -5.95 -8.06 -15.77
C ALA A 29 -4.44 -8.08 -15.50
N HIS A 30 -3.63 -7.55 -16.42
CA HIS A 30 -2.17 -7.45 -16.23
C HIS A 30 -1.83 -6.42 -15.15
N MET A 31 -2.52 -5.27 -15.12
CA MET A 31 -2.33 -4.26 -14.08
C MET A 31 -2.63 -4.83 -12.68
N TYR A 32 -3.65 -5.68 -12.54
CA TYR A 32 -3.97 -6.32 -11.26
C TYR A 32 -2.85 -7.25 -10.78
N GLN A 33 -2.26 -8.02 -11.67
CA GLN A 33 -1.10 -8.87 -11.36
C GLN A 33 0.10 -8.02 -10.90
N GLN A 34 0.40 -6.93 -11.60
CA GLN A 34 1.48 -6.01 -11.23
C GLN A 34 1.20 -5.33 -9.88
N ALA A 35 -0.05 -4.91 -9.63
CA ALA A 35 -0.45 -4.33 -8.35
C ALA A 35 -0.34 -5.32 -7.19
N ARG A 36 -0.56 -6.61 -7.44
CA ARG A 36 -0.34 -7.67 -6.43
C ARG A 36 1.14 -7.86 -6.14
N TRP A 37 1.98 -7.84 -7.18
CA TRP A 37 3.44 -7.94 -7.07
C TRP A 37 4.05 -6.75 -6.32
N ALA A 38 3.55 -5.53 -6.55
CA ALA A 38 4.04 -4.31 -5.90
C ALA A 38 3.90 -4.30 -4.36
N ARG A 39 3.11 -5.21 -3.79
CA ARG A 39 2.99 -5.40 -2.32
C ARG A 39 4.12 -6.24 -1.72
N PHE A 40 4.96 -6.83 -2.57
CA PHE A 40 6.12 -7.62 -2.19
C PHE A 40 7.43 -6.92 -2.60
N ALA A 41 7.41 -6.20 -3.71
CA ALA A 41 8.55 -5.47 -4.24
C ALA A 41 9.09 -4.47 -3.20
N ASP A 42 10.43 -4.38 -3.09
CA ASP A 42 11.17 -3.48 -2.18
C ASP A 42 10.81 -3.56 -0.68
N GLY A 43 10.13 -4.63 -0.28
CA GLY A 43 9.70 -4.88 1.08
C GLY A 43 8.21 -5.22 1.11
N ALA A 44 7.88 -6.35 1.74
CA ALA A 44 6.48 -6.67 2.00
C ALA A 44 5.84 -5.57 2.86
N ASP A 45 4.52 -5.41 2.72
CA ASP A 45 3.75 -4.42 3.51
C ASP A 45 4.08 -4.51 5.02
N GLU A 46 4.25 -5.73 5.54
CA GLU A 46 4.57 -6.01 6.94
C GLU A 46 5.95 -5.47 7.36
N VAL A 47 6.94 -5.52 6.46
CA VAL A 47 8.28 -4.96 6.72
C VAL A 47 8.19 -3.45 6.81
N HIS A 48 7.43 -2.81 5.91
CA HIS A 48 7.21 -1.37 5.97
C HIS A 48 6.45 -0.96 7.24
N GLN A 49 5.41 -1.69 7.65
CA GLN A 49 4.68 -1.43 8.90
C GLN A 49 5.59 -1.58 10.12
N MET A 50 6.39 -2.65 10.19
CA MET A 50 7.35 -2.86 11.27
C MET A 50 8.35 -1.71 11.36
N ARG A 51 8.90 -1.26 10.23
CA ARG A 51 9.88 -0.17 10.20
C ARG A 51 9.27 1.17 10.62
N ILE A 52 8.02 1.44 10.26
CA ILE A 52 7.26 2.60 10.75
C ILE A 52 7.08 2.50 12.26
N ALA A 53 6.58 1.37 12.76
CA ALA A 53 6.36 1.15 14.20
C ALA A 53 7.66 1.33 15.01
N GLN A 54 8.77 0.75 14.55
CA GLN A 54 10.08 0.91 15.18
C GLN A 54 10.48 2.38 15.29
N ARG A 55 10.41 3.13 14.18
CA ARG A 55 10.74 4.57 14.17
C ARG A 55 9.83 5.39 15.08
N THR A 56 8.54 5.05 15.15
CA THR A 56 7.58 5.72 16.01
C THR A 56 7.87 5.47 17.49
N ILE A 57 8.19 4.23 17.87
CA ILE A 57 8.56 3.87 19.24
C ILE A 57 9.85 4.58 19.65
N ASP A 58 10.86 4.60 18.77
CA ASP A 58 12.13 5.27 19.06
C ASP A 58 11.91 6.79 19.22
N ALA A 59 11.10 7.41 18.36
CA ALA A 59 10.73 8.82 18.50
C ALA A 59 10.08 9.11 19.86
N TYR A 60 9.13 8.28 20.25
CA TYR A 60 8.44 8.44 21.54
C TYR A 60 9.40 8.27 22.73
N ARG A 61 10.35 7.33 22.66
CA ARG A 61 11.32 7.11 23.75
C ARG A 61 12.27 8.28 23.94
N ASP A 62 12.74 8.87 22.85
CA ASP A 62 13.73 9.94 22.92
C ASP A 62 13.11 11.30 23.28
N GLU A 63 11.90 11.58 22.78
CA GLU A 63 11.30 12.93 22.80
C GLU A 63 9.94 12.99 23.52
N ALA A 64 9.44 11.87 24.07
CA ALA A 64 8.07 11.74 24.56
C ALA A 64 7.01 12.14 23.52
N SER A 65 7.35 12.05 22.22
CA SER A 65 6.54 12.50 21.10
C SER A 65 6.79 11.63 19.87
N THR A 66 5.75 11.37 19.08
CA THR A 66 5.86 10.64 17.81
C THR A 66 6.09 11.57 16.61
N ARG A 67 6.08 12.90 16.82
CA ARG A 67 6.06 13.91 15.75
C ARG A 67 7.24 13.79 14.79
N ARG A 68 8.43 13.40 15.25
CA ARG A 68 9.57 13.13 14.36
C ARG A 68 9.30 11.99 13.37
N ALA A 69 8.59 10.94 13.79
CA ALA A 69 8.33 9.76 12.97
C ALA A 69 7.08 9.92 12.10
N THR A 70 6.04 10.60 12.62
CA THR A 70 4.71 10.68 11.97
C THR A 70 4.35 12.08 11.48
N GLY A 71 5.15 13.10 11.76
CA GLY A 71 4.77 14.49 11.56
C GLY A 71 3.57 14.88 12.43
N ASP A 72 2.74 15.79 11.92
CA ASP A 72 1.48 16.20 12.54
C ASP A 72 0.27 15.37 12.04
N LEU A 73 0.52 14.17 11.53
CA LEU A 73 -0.57 13.25 11.20
C LEU A 73 -1.36 12.94 12.48
N PRO A 74 -2.70 13.05 12.46
CA PRO A 74 -3.52 12.58 13.56
C PRO A 74 -3.46 11.06 13.57
N ILE A 75 -2.54 10.51 14.35
CA ILE A 75 -2.50 9.09 14.70
C ILE A 75 -3.33 8.83 15.95
#